data_AF-A0A3N6PE87-F1
#
_entry.id   AF-A0A3N6PE87-F1
#
_cell.length_a   1.000
_cell.length_b   1.000
_cell.length_c   1.000
_cell.angle_alpha   90.00
_cell.angle_beta   90.00
_cell.angle_gamma   90.00
#
_symmetry.space_group_name_H-M   'P 1'
#
loop_
_entity.id
_entity.type
_entity.pdbx_description
1 polymer ?
#
loop_
_entity_poly.entity_id
_entity_poly.type
_entity_poly.pdbx_seq_one_letter_code
_entity_poly.pdbx_strand_id
1 'polypeptide(L)'
;MSSGKTVALSKYAQHKYGIAAQSLIDFEVGVNCGCALLAIAGADGQLAEAEFQWYIDEQEMVAVDSEAFQEYIEILRKFDWKNANLEELLSQIKFNFPLN
;
A
#
# COMPACT_ATOMS: atom_id res chain seq x y z
N MET A 1 -8.76 14.74 1.52
CA MET A 1 -10.15 14.26 1.67
C MET A 1 -10.21 13.00 0.86
N SER A 2 -10.49 11.85 1.47
CA SER A 2 -10.49 10.58 0.76
C SER A 2 -11.42 10.65 -0.44
N SER A 3 -10.93 10.30 -1.62
CA SER A 3 -11.72 10.13 -2.85
C SER A 3 -12.89 9.13 -2.72
N GLY A 4 -13.02 8.43 -1.58
CA GLY A 4 -14.03 7.41 -1.32
C GLY A 4 -13.74 6.08 -2.02
N LYS A 5 -12.64 6.02 -2.77
CA LYS A 5 -12.14 4.81 -3.42
C LYS A 5 -11.58 3.85 -2.37
N THR A 6 -11.89 2.57 -2.52
CA THR A 6 -11.38 1.52 -1.63
C THR A 6 -10.83 0.35 -2.42
N VAL A 7 -9.91 -0.38 -1.80
CA VAL A 7 -9.34 -1.62 -2.32
C VAL A 7 -9.77 -2.77 -1.41
N ALA A 8 -10.34 -3.81 -2.00
CA ALA A 8 -10.73 -5.01 -1.27
C ALA A 8 -9.53 -5.95 -1.12
N LEU A 9 -9.39 -6.54 0.07
CA LEU A 9 -8.32 -7.51 0.35
C LEU A 9 -8.75 -8.94 0.01
N SER A 10 -7.79 -9.72 -0.47
CA SER A 10 -7.97 -11.11 -0.85
C SER A 10 -8.00 -12.05 0.37
N LYS A 11 -8.34 -13.33 0.15
CA LYS A 11 -8.20 -14.37 1.19
C LYS A 11 -6.73 -14.61 1.57
N TYR A 12 -5.80 -14.39 0.65
CA TYR A 12 -4.38 -14.50 0.95
C TYR A 12 -3.98 -13.50 2.05
N ALA A 13 -4.49 -12.26 1.99
CA ALA A 13 -4.24 -11.26 3.03
C ALA A 13 -4.72 -11.71 4.42
N GLN A 14 -5.88 -12.38 4.50
CA GLN A 14 -6.38 -12.96 5.75
C GLN A 14 -5.43 -14.06 6.27
N HIS A 15 -5.03 -14.99 5.40
CA HIS A 15 -4.18 -16.12 5.81
C HIS A 15 -2.76 -15.69 6.20
N LYS A 16 -2.18 -14.74 5.46
CA LYS A 16 -0.79 -14.29 5.62
C LYS A 16 -0.63 -13.28 6.75
N TYR A 17 -1.54 -12.30 6.81
CA TYR A 17 -1.43 -11.13 7.69
C TYR A 17 -2.48 -11.08 8.79
N GLY A 18 -3.42 -12.04 8.85
CA GLY A 18 -4.47 -12.08 9.87
C GLY A 18 -5.52 -10.98 9.71
N ILE A 19 -5.58 -10.31 8.56
CA ILE A 19 -6.56 -9.25 8.30
C ILE A 19 -7.95 -9.88 8.15
N ALA A 20 -8.99 -9.23 8.67
CA ALA A 20 -10.35 -9.75 8.56
C ALA A 20 -10.74 -9.94 7.09
N ALA A 21 -11.47 -11.03 6.81
CA ALA A 21 -11.97 -11.29 5.47
C ALA A 21 -12.84 -10.13 4.99
N GLN A 22 -12.74 -9.76 3.72
CA GLN A 22 -13.53 -8.69 3.09
C GLN A 22 -13.27 -7.30 3.68
N SER A 23 -12.13 -7.08 4.36
CA SER A 23 -11.70 -5.74 4.72
C SER A 23 -11.50 -4.87 3.47
N LEU A 24 -12.00 -3.64 3.56
CA LEU A 24 -11.79 -2.58 2.58
C LEU A 24 -10.76 -1.62 3.15
N ILE A 25 -9.74 -1.31 2.37
CA ILE A 25 -8.74 -0.30 2.70
C ILE A 25 -9.05 0.95 1.90
N ASP A 26 -9.02 2.10 2.56
CA ASP A 26 -9.09 3.38 1.88
C ASP A 26 -7.90 3.52 0.92
N PHE A 27 -8.18 3.90 -0.32
CA PHE A 27 -7.18 3.90 -1.38
C PHE A 27 -6.00 4.84 -1.08
N GLU A 28 -6.27 6.04 -0.56
CA GLU A 28 -5.20 7.02 -0.26
C GLU A 28 -4.34 6.54 0.91
N VAL A 29 -4.97 5.94 1.93
CA VAL A 29 -4.23 5.31 3.05
C VAL A 29 -3.35 4.18 2.53
N GLY A 30 -3.87 3.34 1.63
CA GLY A 30 -3.12 2.26 0.99
C GLY A 30 -1.91 2.76 0.19
N VAL A 31 -2.12 3.76 -0.67
CA VAL A 31 -1.05 4.41 -1.45
C VAL A 31 0.02 4.98 -0.53
N ASN A 32 -0.36 5.78 0.47
CA ASN A 32 0.60 6.39 1.39
C ASN A 32 1.40 5.36 2.18
N CYS A 33 0.75 4.26 2.60
CA CYS A 33 1.44 3.15 3.26
C CYS A 33 2.43 2.46 2.31
N GLY A 34 2.03 2.16 1.07
CA GLY A 34 2.93 1.53 0.10
C GLY A 34 4.11 2.42 -0.28
N CYS A 35 3.88 3.71 -0.52
CA CYS A 35 4.93 4.68 -0.79
C CYS A 35 5.90 4.82 0.40
N ALA A 36 5.38 4.83 1.63
CA ALA A 36 6.22 4.86 2.83
C ALA A 36 7.10 3.62 2.95
N LEU A 37 6.58 2.43 2.64
CA LEU A 37 7.36 1.20 2.63
C LEU A 37 8.50 1.24 1.59
N LEU A 38 8.24 1.76 0.39
CA LEU A 38 9.28 1.94 -0.64
C LEU A 38 10.37 2.93 -0.21
N ALA A 39 9.97 4.06 0.40
CA ALA A 39 10.90 5.04 0.93
C ALA A 39 11.77 4.47 2.08
N ILE A 40 11.17 3.65 2.95
CA ILE A 40 11.90 2.96 4.04
C ILE A 40 12.85 1.91 3.48
N ALA A 41 12.41 1.09 2.51
CA ALA A 41 13.23 0.06 1.90
C ALA A 41 14.44 0.66 1.17
N GLY A 42 14.24 1.76 0.44
CA GLY A 42 15.31 2.47 -0.26
C GLY A 42 16.15 3.42 0.61
N ALA A 43 15.99 3.42 1.93
CA ALA A 43 16.62 4.40 2.83
C ALA A 43 18.16 4.29 2.90
N ASP A 44 18.73 3.15 2.51
CA ASP A 44 20.18 2.96 2.38
C ASP A 44 20.75 3.58 1.07
N GLY A 45 19.89 4.21 0.27
CA GLY A 45 20.21 4.85 -1.00
C GLY A 45 20.04 3.93 -2.20
N GLN A 46 19.61 2.67 -2.01
CA GLN A 46 19.34 1.71 -3.07
C GLN A 46 18.03 0.98 -2.81
N LEU A 47 17.19 0.85 -3.82
CA LEU A 47 16.09 -0.12 -3.81
C LEU A 47 16.41 -1.12 -4.89
N ALA A 48 16.71 -2.36 -4.52
CA ALA A 48 17.02 -3.37 -5.52
C ALA A 48 15.75 -3.69 -6.32
N GLU A 49 15.89 -3.81 -7.65
CA GLU A 49 14.76 -4.14 -8.53
C GLU A 49 14.04 -5.42 -8.08
N ALA A 50 14.77 -6.39 -7.55
CA ALA A 50 14.21 -7.63 -7.02
C ALA A 50 13.33 -7.41 -5.77
N GLU A 51 13.70 -6.47 -4.89
CA GLU A 51 12.89 -6.12 -3.71
C GLU A 51 11.62 -5.39 -4.11
N PHE A 52 11.74 -4.48 -5.09
CA PHE A 52 10.59 -3.78 -5.65
C PHE A 52 9.62 -4.75 -6.32
N GLN A 53 10.11 -5.63 -7.19
CA GLN A 53 9.26 -6.61 -7.87
C GLN A 53 8.63 -7.59 -6.88
N TRP A 54 9.38 -8.08 -5.89
CA TRP A 54 8.80 -8.90 -4.81
C TRP A 54 7.66 -8.19 -4.10
N TYR A 55 7.81 -6.89 -3.82
CA TYR A 55 6.77 -6.11 -3.16
C TYR A 55 5.52 -5.98 -4.04
N ILE A 56 5.69 -5.73 -5.34
CA ILE A 56 4.57 -5.67 -6.30
C ILE A 56 3.84 -7.01 -6.39
N ASP A 57 4.57 -8.12 -6.51
CA ASP A 57 3.99 -9.47 -6.53
C ASP A 57 3.20 -9.76 -5.25
N GLU A 58 3.73 -9.33 -4.09
CA GLU A 58 3.03 -9.46 -2.82
C GLU A 58 1.72 -8.65 -2.81
N GLN A 59 1.72 -7.41 -3.33
CA GLN A 59 0.50 -6.60 -3.42
C GLN A 59 -0.57 -7.24 -4.32
N GLU A 60 -0.16 -7.85 -5.45
CA GLU A 60 -1.06 -8.57 -6.35
C GLU A 60 -1.72 -9.79 -5.69
N MET A 61 -1.04 -10.43 -4.74
CA MET A 61 -1.64 -11.49 -3.94
C MET A 61 -2.53 -10.93 -2.81
N VAL A 62 -2.18 -9.79 -2.21
CA VAL A 62 -2.89 -9.19 -1.06
C VAL A 62 -4.23 -8.58 -1.45
N ALA A 63 -4.34 -7.97 -2.62
CA ALA A 63 -5.55 -7.29 -3.05
C ALA A 63 -6.39 -8.12 -4.03
N VAL A 64 -7.68 -7.81 -4.12
CA VAL A 64 -8.54 -8.30 -5.21
C VAL A 64 -8.34 -7.40 -6.42
N ASP A 65 -8.16 -8.04 -7.58
CA ASP A 65 -8.02 -7.32 -8.85
C ASP A 65 -9.24 -6.43 -9.12
N SER A 66 -8.97 -5.15 -9.38
CA SER A 66 -9.95 -4.09 -9.58
C SER A 66 -9.27 -2.87 -10.21
N GLU A 67 -10.05 -1.99 -10.84
CA GLU A 67 -9.52 -0.74 -11.42
C GLU A 67 -8.76 0.12 -10.39
N ALA A 68 -9.32 0.22 -9.17
CA ALA A 68 -8.66 0.89 -8.06
C ALA A 68 -7.32 0.25 -7.70
N PHE A 69 -7.24 -1.09 -7.69
CA PHE A 69 -5.99 -1.78 -7.40
C PHE A 69 -4.94 -1.59 -8.50
N GLN A 70 -5.34 -1.62 -9.77
CA GLN A 70 -4.42 -1.36 -10.89
C GLN A 70 -3.84 0.05 -10.83
N GLU A 71 -4.66 1.05 -10.47
CA GLU A 71 -4.18 2.41 -10.24
C GLU A 71 -3.19 2.50 -9.07
N TYR A 72 -3.45 1.77 -7.98
CA TYR A 72 -2.52 1.68 -6.85
C TYR A 72 -1.14 1.16 -7.28
N ILE A 73 -1.09 0.07 -8.06
CA ILE A 73 0.16 -0.51 -8.56
C ILE A 73 0.89 0.47 -9.49
N GLU A 74 0.17 1.15 -10.38
CA GLU A 74 0.75 2.16 -11.26
C GLU A 74 1.35 3.34 -10.51
N ILE A 75 0.72 3.77 -9.42
CA ILE A 75 1.26 4.82 -8.55
C ILE A 75 2.58 4.35 -7.92
N LEU A 76 2.63 3.14 -7.36
CA LEU A 76 3.84 2.60 -6.75
C LEU A 76 5.00 2.51 -7.75
N ARG A 77 4.73 2.07 -8.99
CA ARG A 77 5.73 1.97 -10.06
C ARG A 77 6.31 3.30 -10.50
N LYS A 78 5.54 4.39 -10.37
CA LYS A 78 5.96 5.75 -10.78
C LYS A 78 6.45 6.59 -9.61
N PHE A 79 6.35 6.09 -8.39
CA PHE A 79 6.67 6.84 -7.19
C PHE A 79 8.18 7.06 -7.04
N ASP A 80 8.58 8.31 -6.85
CA ASP A 80 9.96 8.69 -6.55
C ASP A 80 10.27 8.52 -5.07
N TRP A 81 10.53 7.28 -4.67
CA TRP A 81 10.85 6.92 -3.29
C TRP A 81 12.12 7.59 -2.77
N LYS A 82 13.04 8.00 -3.66
CA LYS A 82 14.35 8.56 -3.28
C LYS A 82 14.23 9.97 -2.70
N ASN A 83 13.26 10.74 -3.19
CA ASN A 83 12.99 12.11 -2.74
C ASN A 83 11.72 12.21 -1.88
N ALA A 84 11.19 11.07 -1.42
CA ALA A 84 9.98 11.01 -0.64
C ALA A 84 10.13 11.69 0.73
N ASN A 85 9.11 12.46 1.12
CA ASN A 85 8.99 12.96 2.49
C ASN A 85 8.25 11.93 3.36
N LEU A 86 9.01 11.12 4.11
CA LEU A 86 8.44 10.07 4.95
C LEU A 86 7.53 10.63 6.05
N GLU A 87 7.88 11.77 6.65
CA GLU A 87 7.05 12.39 7.70
C GLU A 87 5.67 12.76 7.17
N GLU A 88 5.62 13.33 5.96
CA GLU A 88 4.37 13.67 5.31
C GLU A 88 3.53 12.43 5.00
N LEU A 89 4.13 11.39 4.39
CA LEU A 89 3.43 10.14 4.07
C LEU A 89 2.82 9.51 5.32
N LEU A 90 3.61 9.36 6.39
CA LEU A 90 3.17 8.76 7.64
C LEU A 90 2.07 9.59 8.33
N SER A 91 2.13 10.93 8.25
CA SER A 91 1.12 11.81 8.85
C SER A 91 -0.28 11.64 8.25
N GLN A 92 -0.36 11.10 7.03
CA GLN A 92 -1.61 10.88 6.29
C GLN A 92 -2.17 9.47 6.45
N ILE A 93 -1.40 8.53 7.01
CA ILE A 93 -1.88 7.18 7.32
C ILE A 93 -2.70 7.23 8.61
N LYS A 94 -4.03 7.29 8.46
CA LYS A 94 -4.98 7.34 9.57
C LYS A 94 -5.98 6.22 9.45
N PHE A 95 -6.04 5.38 10.49
CA PHE A 95 -7.06 4.35 10.61
C PHE A 95 -8.07 4.74 11.67
N ASN A 96 -9.33 4.80 11.30
CA ASN A 96 -10.43 4.98 12.23
C ASN A 96 -11.04 3.60 12.51
N PHE A 97 -10.94 3.16 13.76
CA PHE A 97 -11.61 1.94 14.21
C PHE A 97 -12.75 2.33 15.16
N PRO A 98 -13.97 1.79 14.96
CA PRO A 98 -15.01 1.93 15.96
C PRO A 98 -14.57 1.23 17.25
N LEU A 99 -14.65 1.94 18.38
CA LEU A 99 -14.52 1.33 19.70
C LEU A 99 -15.90 0.80 20.11
N ASN A 100 -15.95 -0.48 20.47
CA ASN A 100 -17.14 -1.15 21.01
C ASN A 100 -17.37 -0.77 22.47
#